data_AF-A0A161TEU3-F1
#
_entry.id   AF-A0A161TEU3-F1
#
_cell.length_a   1.000
_cell.length_b   1.000
_cell.length_c   1.000
_cell.angle_alpha   90.00
_cell.angle_beta   90.00
_cell.angle_gamma   90.00
#
_symmetry.space_group_name_H-M   'P 1'
#
loop_
_entity.id
_entity.type
_entity.pdbx_description
1 polymer ?
#
loop_
_entity_poly.entity_id
_entity_poly.type
_entity_poly.pdbx_seq_one_letter_code
_entity_poly.pdbx_strand_id
1 'polypeptide(L)'
;MRISPILRDCKALTVVDLSHNRLDDPEIIEIFSDMLSLRVLCLTGNPVIRKIKFYRNNFTIKCKHLTYLDDRPVFPQDRAAAEAWAVGGVEAEMETRRKWREEEHNRLTKCAFAVLNFKKRMQNTDKKVEELDQFYKDKKEGDFIKPIEDLHDIACLEEEIRNIPDKLSSDSSDDECSLRESGGTKRNLEQDDNNQSTKQKKLNNENNQFLEEYK
;
A
#
# COMPACT_ATOMS: atom_id res chain seq x y z
N MET A 1 26.77 12.64 29.81
CA MET A 1 26.80 14.04 29.34
C MET A 1 25.37 14.43 28.98
N ARG A 2 24.91 15.61 29.42
CA ARG A 2 23.57 16.13 29.08
C ARG A 2 23.69 17.02 27.85
N ILE A 3 22.71 16.92 26.94
CA ILE A 3 22.60 17.86 25.81
C ILE A 3 22.11 19.19 26.36
N SER A 4 22.71 20.28 25.88
CA SER A 4 22.28 21.62 26.24
C SER A 4 20.88 21.91 25.68
N PRO A 5 19.98 22.53 26.46
CA PRO A 5 18.63 22.88 26.00
C PRO A 5 18.62 23.87 24.84
N ILE A 6 19.74 24.52 24.52
CA ILE A 6 19.89 25.42 23.37
C ILE A 6 19.54 24.73 22.04
N LEU A 7 19.64 23.41 21.96
CA LEU A 7 19.24 22.67 20.76
C LEU A 7 17.73 22.77 20.48
N ARG A 8 16.88 23.00 21.49
CA ARG A 8 15.43 23.22 21.29
C ARG A 8 15.15 24.48 20.48
N ASP A 9 15.98 25.52 20.66
CA ASP A 9 15.78 26.81 20.01
C ASP A 9 16.19 26.79 18.52
N CYS A 10 16.97 25.77 18.13
CA CYS A 10 17.45 25.58 16.76
C CYS A 10 16.36 25.01 15.83
N LYS A 11 15.32 25.80 15.55
CA LYS A 11 14.17 25.39 14.71
C LYS A 11 14.51 25.11 13.24
N ALA A 12 15.65 25.58 12.74
CA ALA A 12 16.08 25.34 11.36
C ALA A 12 16.94 24.06 11.21
N LEU A 13 17.32 23.42 12.31
CA LEU A 13 18.19 22.25 12.27
C LEU A 13 17.39 21.02 11.85
N THR A 14 17.83 20.36 10.78
CA THR A 14 17.09 19.28 10.12
C THR A 14 17.81 17.94 10.17
N VAL A 15 19.14 17.98 10.23
CA VAL A 15 20.01 16.80 10.27
C VAL A 15 20.91 16.95 11.49
N VAL A 16 20.87 15.96 12.38
CA VAL A 16 21.65 15.94 13.61
C VAL A 16 22.34 14.58 13.73
N ASP A 17 23.66 14.60 13.65
CA ASP A 17 24.47 13.43 13.97
C ASP A 17 25.18 13.65 15.31
N LEU A 18 24.82 12.82 16.28
CA LEU A 18 25.41 12.78 17.61
C LEU A 18 25.91 11.37 17.92
N SER A 19 26.29 10.61 16.90
CA SER A 19 26.84 9.27 17.06
C SER A 19 28.12 9.25 17.91
N HIS A 20 28.37 8.12 18.57
CA HIS A 20 29.56 7.86 19.39
C HIS A 20 29.83 8.90 20.50
N ASN A 21 28.78 9.48 21.06
CA ASN A 21 28.85 10.37 22.22
C ASN A 21 28.53 9.63 23.54
N ARG A 22 28.56 10.38 24.64
CA ARG A 22 28.25 9.87 25.99
C ARG A 22 26.90 10.38 26.49
N LEU A 23 25.88 10.33 25.62
CA LEU A 23 24.51 10.67 25.97
C LEU A 23 23.91 9.55 26.81
N ASP A 24 23.42 9.90 28.00
CA ASP A 24 23.03 8.93 29.01
C ASP A 24 21.68 9.23 29.68
N ASP A 25 21.13 10.41 29.38
CA ASP A 25 19.89 10.91 29.95
C ASP A 25 18.72 10.64 28.99
N PRO A 26 17.68 9.88 29.38
CA PRO A 26 16.53 9.62 28.52
C PRO A 26 15.66 10.86 28.25
N GLU A 27 15.81 11.93 29.02
CA GLU A 27 15.05 13.19 28.83
C GLU A 27 15.41 13.92 27.52
N ILE A 28 16.46 13.49 26.82
CA ILE A 28 16.81 14.05 25.50
C ILE A 28 15.69 13.91 24.48
N ILE A 29 14.78 12.95 24.64
CA ILE A 29 13.63 12.76 23.74
C ILE A 29 12.79 14.04 23.67
N GLU A 30 12.58 14.71 24.81
CA GLU A 30 11.79 15.94 24.87
C GLU A 30 12.52 17.10 24.17
N ILE A 31 13.85 17.16 24.26
CA ILE A 31 14.66 18.16 23.54
C ILE A 31 14.45 18.02 22.03
N PHE A 32 14.54 16.79 21.50
CA PHE A 32 14.36 16.54 20.07
C PHE A 32 12.90 16.63 19.63
N SER A 33 11.95 16.36 20.52
CA SER A 33 10.52 16.51 20.25
C SER A 33 10.13 17.97 19.95
N ASP A 34 10.81 18.93 20.59
CA ASP A 34 10.58 20.36 20.36
C ASP A 34 11.16 20.85 19.02
N MET A 35 12.09 20.09 18.42
CA MET A 35 12.72 20.41 17.14
C MET A 35 11.83 20.00 15.96
N LEU A 36 10.85 20.84 15.62
CA LEU A 36 9.85 20.55 14.57
C LEU A 36 10.45 20.29 13.18
N SER A 37 11.61 20.84 12.84
CA SER A 37 12.24 20.63 11.52
C SER A 37 13.15 19.40 11.46
N LEU A 38 13.33 18.66 12.55
CA LEU A 38 14.23 17.52 12.61
C LEU A 38 13.73 16.37 11.72
N ARG A 39 14.55 16.00 10.73
CA ARG A 39 14.27 14.93 9.76
C ARG A 39 15.18 13.74 9.91
N VAL A 40 16.46 13.96 10.19
CA VAL A 40 17.47 12.90 10.30
C VAL A 40 18.15 13.00 11.66
N LEU A 41 18.15 11.91 12.42
CA LEU A 41 18.78 11.82 13.72
C LEU A 41 19.62 10.55 13.85
N CYS A 42 20.90 10.70 14.18
CA CYS A 42 21.79 9.59 14.51
C CYS A 42 22.26 9.70 15.97
N LEU A 43 21.93 8.71 16.78
CA LEU A 43 22.35 8.52 18.18
C LEU A 43 23.14 7.22 18.39
N THR A 44 23.45 6.47 17.32
CA THR A 44 24.27 5.25 17.36
C THR A 44 25.51 5.40 18.24
N GLY A 45 25.80 4.40 19.08
CA GLY A 45 26.97 4.42 19.97
C GLY A 45 26.80 5.22 21.26
N ASN A 46 25.60 5.74 21.55
CA ASN A 46 25.29 6.38 22.83
C ASN A 46 24.65 5.41 23.85
N PRO A 47 25.00 5.49 25.15
CA PRO A 47 24.37 4.71 26.22
C PRO A 47 22.84 4.86 26.31
N VAL A 48 22.31 6.04 25.97
CA VAL A 48 20.88 6.37 26.05
C VAL A 48 19.99 5.42 25.24
N ILE A 49 20.49 4.85 24.13
CA ILE A 49 19.74 3.90 23.30
C ILE A 49 19.32 2.67 24.13
N ARG A 50 20.18 2.20 25.04
CA ARG A 50 19.90 1.04 25.89
C ARG A 50 18.98 1.33 27.06
N LYS A 51 18.88 2.60 27.46
CA LYS A 51 18.07 3.04 28.60
C LYS A 51 16.62 3.31 28.22
N ILE A 52 16.39 3.82 27.01
CA ILE A 52 15.04 4.13 26.53
C ILE A 52 14.36 2.83 26.07
N LYS A 53 13.32 2.42 26.80
CA LYS A 53 12.44 1.32 26.36
C LYS A 53 11.72 1.73 25.07
N PHE A 54 11.57 0.80 24.14
CA PHE A 54 10.92 1.06 22.84
C PHE A 54 11.49 2.31 22.14
N TYR A 55 12.82 2.47 22.19
CA TYR A 55 13.56 3.63 21.69
C TYR A 55 13.03 4.14 20.33
N ARG A 56 12.97 3.28 19.31
CA ARG A 56 12.52 3.68 17.97
C ARG A 56 11.07 4.15 17.94
N ASN A 57 10.17 3.49 18.67
CA ASN A 57 8.76 3.89 18.74
C ASN A 57 8.64 5.26 19.42
N ASN A 58 9.29 5.45 20.58
CA ASN A 58 9.24 6.70 21.32
C ASN A 58 9.73 7.89 20.50
N PHE A 59 10.88 7.77 19.84
CA PHE A 59 11.38 8.82 18.95
C PHE A 59 10.46 9.06 17.76
N THR A 60 9.89 8.00 17.17
CA THR A 60 8.95 8.14 16.05
C THR A 60 7.69 8.88 16.48
N ILE A 61 7.10 8.56 17.63
CA ILE A 61 5.87 9.19 18.13
C ILE A 61 6.10 10.67 18.48
N LYS A 62 7.18 10.96 19.18
CA LYS A 62 7.50 12.31 19.67
C LYS A 62 7.96 13.23 18.53
N CYS A 63 8.87 12.75 17.68
CA CYS A 63 9.40 13.51 16.53
C CYS A 63 8.54 13.26 15.27
N LYS A 64 7.49 14.07 15.10
CA LYS A 64 6.49 13.92 14.02
C LYS A 64 7.05 14.02 12.59
N HIS A 65 8.14 14.76 12.40
CA HIS A 65 8.73 15.03 11.09
C HIS A 65 9.98 14.19 10.79
N LEU A 66 10.32 13.26 11.68
CA LEU A 66 11.49 12.39 11.52
C LEU A 66 11.29 11.42 10.34
N THR A 67 12.24 11.42 9.42
CA THR A 67 12.29 10.54 8.24
C THR A 67 13.34 9.45 8.37
N TYR A 68 14.40 9.68 9.16
CA TYR A 68 15.46 8.72 9.41
C TYR A 68 15.86 8.74 10.89
N LEU A 69 15.96 7.55 11.49
CA LEU A 69 16.50 7.35 12.82
C LEU A 69 17.61 6.30 12.73
N ASP A 70 18.83 6.69 13.10
CA ASP A 70 20.03 5.86 13.05
C ASP A 70 20.26 5.25 11.66
N ASP A 71 20.12 3.94 11.53
CA ASP A 71 20.35 3.17 10.30
C ASP A 71 19.10 2.98 9.44
N ARG A 72 17.90 3.32 9.95
CA ARG A 72 16.62 2.95 9.30
C ARG A 72 15.74 4.15 8.99
N PRO A 73 15.13 4.19 7.78
CA PRO A 73 14.09 5.15 7.49
C PRO A 73 12.87 4.90 8.39
N VAL A 74 12.10 5.96 8.64
CA VAL A 74 10.81 5.94 9.33
C VAL A 74 9.72 6.13 8.28
N PHE A 75 9.03 5.05 7.92
CA PHE A 75 7.96 5.10 6.93
C PHE A 75 6.64 5.60 7.55
N PRO A 76 5.72 6.14 6.74
CA PRO A 76 4.39 6.53 7.22
C PRO A 76 3.63 5.37 7.88
N GLN A 77 3.75 4.15 7.35
CA GLN A 77 3.15 2.95 7.95
C GLN A 77 3.72 2.67 9.35
N ASP A 78 5.03 2.78 9.53
CA ASP A 78 5.69 2.58 10.82
C ASP A 78 5.24 3.62 11.84
N ARG A 79 5.08 4.88 11.40
CA ARG A 79 4.59 5.99 12.22
C ARG A 79 3.16 5.76 12.68
N ALA A 80 2.26 5.42 11.75
CA ALA A 80 0.87 5.10 12.09
C ALA A 80 0.78 3.91 13.08
N ALA A 81 1.60 2.88 12.89
CA ALA A 81 1.67 1.75 13.80
C ALA A 81 2.20 2.17 15.20
N ALA A 82 3.23 3.02 15.26
CA ALA A 82 3.77 3.51 16.53
C ALA A 82 2.78 4.41 17.28
N GLU A 83 2.03 5.26 16.57
CA GLU A 83 0.96 6.09 17.16
C GLU A 83 -0.20 5.24 17.69
N ALA A 84 -0.63 4.23 16.94
CA ALA A 84 -1.64 3.28 17.39
C ALA A 84 -1.17 2.50 18.63
N TRP A 85 0.10 2.08 18.64
CA TRP A 85 0.73 1.44 19.80
C TRP A 85 0.71 2.34 21.05
N ALA A 86 0.95 3.64 20.88
CA ALA A 86 0.94 4.59 21.99
C ALA A 86 -0.44 4.73 22.66
N VAL A 87 -1.52 4.54 21.89
CA VAL A 87 -2.91 4.72 22.35
C VAL A 87 -3.49 3.42 22.89
N GLY A 88 -3.35 2.32 22.14
CA GLY A 88 -4.04 1.05 22.41
C GLY A 88 -3.10 -0.14 22.57
N GLY A 89 -1.80 0.10 22.72
CA GLY A 89 -0.81 -0.94 22.90
C GLY A 89 -0.66 -1.86 21.68
N VAL A 90 -0.27 -3.10 21.94
CA VAL A 90 0.10 -4.08 20.91
C VAL A 90 -1.09 -4.43 19.99
N GLU A 91 -2.31 -4.49 20.53
CA GLU A 91 -3.50 -4.83 19.74
C GLU A 91 -3.80 -3.76 18.67
N ALA A 92 -3.74 -2.48 19.06
CA ALA A 92 -3.96 -1.37 18.13
C ALA A 92 -2.85 -1.28 17.06
N GLU A 93 -1.60 -1.61 17.41
CA GLU A 93 -0.51 -1.74 16.45
C GLU A 93 -0.80 -2.81 15.40
N MET A 94 -1.22 -4.00 15.86
CA MET A 94 -1.51 -5.14 14.98
C MET A 94 -2.64 -4.83 14.02
N GLU A 95 -3.74 -4.27 14.51
CA GLU A 95 -4.88 -3.91 13.68
C GLU A 95 -4.50 -2.84 12.64
N THR A 96 -3.72 -1.84 13.03
CA THR A 96 -3.23 -0.81 12.10
C THR A 96 -2.35 -1.44 11.02
N ARG A 97 -1.39 -2.29 11.39
CA ARG A 97 -0.54 -3.01 10.42
C ARG A 97 -1.35 -3.93 9.51
N ARG A 98 -2.40 -4.57 10.04
CA ARG A 98 -3.30 -5.45 9.28
C ARG A 98 -4.05 -4.65 8.22
N LYS A 99 -4.67 -3.52 8.60
CA LYS A 99 -5.37 -2.62 7.67
C LYS A 99 -4.45 -2.15 6.54
N TRP A 100 -3.25 -1.69 6.88
CA TRP A 100 -2.26 -1.27 5.87
C TRP A 100 -1.86 -2.39 4.91
N ARG A 101 -1.67 -3.63 5.41
CA ARG A 101 -1.38 -4.79 4.55
C ARG A 101 -2.56 -5.16 3.66
N GLU A 102 -3.77 -5.12 4.20
CA GLU A 102 -4.99 -5.42 3.48
C GLU A 102 -5.26 -4.41 2.37
N GLU A 103 -5.06 -3.12 2.65
CA GLU A 103 -5.20 -2.06 1.65
C GLU A 103 -4.20 -2.23 0.50
N GLU A 104 -2.93 -2.48 0.81
CA GLU A 104 -1.90 -2.73 -0.21
C GLU A 104 -2.18 -4.02 -1.00
N HIS A 105 -2.60 -5.09 -0.32
CA HIS A 105 -2.99 -6.33 -0.97
C HIS A 105 -4.18 -6.12 -1.90
N ASN A 106 -5.22 -5.41 -1.44
CA ASN A 106 -6.41 -5.11 -2.23
C ASN A 106 -6.05 -4.25 -3.45
N ARG A 107 -5.13 -3.29 -3.32
CA ARG A 107 -4.63 -2.49 -4.45
C ARG A 107 -3.97 -3.39 -5.50
N LEU A 108 -3.03 -4.25 -5.09
CA LEU A 108 -2.33 -5.16 -5.99
C LEU A 108 -3.29 -6.16 -6.65
N THR A 109 -4.19 -6.73 -5.86
CA THR A 109 -5.20 -7.69 -6.32
C THR A 109 -6.15 -7.06 -7.34
N LYS A 110 -6.61 -5.83 -7.13
CA LYS A 110 -7.41 -5.09 -8.12
C LYS A 110 -6.66 -4.89 -9.43
N CYS A 111 -5.40 -4.46 -9.38
CA CYS A 111 -4.56 -4.32 -10.57
C CYS A 111 -4.39 -5.65 -11.32
N ALA A 112 -4.13 -6.74 -10.59
CA ALA A 112 -3.99 -8.08 -11.17
C ALA A 112 -5.29 -8.55 -11.83
N PHE A 113 -6.44 -8.38 -11.17
CA PHE A 113 -7.73 -8.72 -11.73
C PHE A 113 -8.07 -7.91 -12.98
N ALA A 114 -7.71 -6.63 -13.05
CA ALA A 114 -7.90 -5.82 -14.25
C ALA A 114 -7.17 -6.42 -15.47
N VAL A 115 -5.91 -6.84 -15.30
CA VAL A 115 -5.12 -7.48 -16.37
C VAL A 115 -5.71 -8.83 -16.77
N LEU A 116 -6.10 -9.66 -15.80
CA LEU A 116 -6.74 -10.96 -16.08
C LEU A 116 -8.06 -10.80 -16.85
N ASN A 117 -8.88 -9.83 -16.45
CA ASN A 117 -10.15 -9.54 -17.11
C ASN A 117 -9.94 -9.02 -18.53
N PHE A 118 -8.95 -8.16 -18.75
CA PHE A 118 -8.58 -7.69 -20.09
C PHE A 118 -8.17 -8.86 -20.99
N LYS A 119 -7.28 -9.74 -20.52
CA LYS A 119 -6.85 -10.93 -21.25
C LYS A 119 -8.03 -11.86 -21.59
N LYS A 120 -8.96 -12.06 -20.65
CA LYS A 120 -10.16 -12.89 -20.88
C LYS A 120 -11.08 -12.28 -21.94
N ARG A 121 -11.24 -10.94 -21.96
CA ARG A 121 -12.02 -10.24 -23.00
C ARG A 121 -11.39 -10.42 -24.37
N MET A 122 -10.07 -10.24 -24.49
CA MET A 122 -9.32 -10.43 -25.75
C MET A 122 -9.45 -11.87 -26.27
N GLN A 123 -9.26 -12.87 -25.42
CA GLN A 123 -9.42 -14.28 -25.83
C GLN A 123 -10.84 -14.61 -26.28
N ASN A 124 -11.86 -14.00 -25.66
CA ASN A 124 -13.24 -14.22 -26.07
C ASN A 124 -13.57 -13.51 -27.39
N THR A 125 -12.99 -12.33 -27.65
CA THR A 125 -13.14 -11.66 -28.96
C THR A 125 -12.44 -12.45 -30.05
N ASP A 126 -11.24 -12.95 -29.80
CA ASP A 126 -10.49 -13.78 -30.77
C ASP A 126 -11.28 -15.03 -31.14
N LYS A 127 -11.83 -15.74 -30.13
CA LYS A 127 -12.70 -16.91 -30.35
C LYS A 127 -13.95 -16.58 -31.16
N LYS A 128 -14.63 -15.47 -30.87
CA LYS A 128 -15.82 -15.06 -31.65
C LYS A 128 -15.49 -14.72 -33.10
N VAL A 129 -14.32 -14.11 -33.34
CA VAL A 129 -13.84 -13.81 -34.68
C VAL A 129 -13.50 -15.09 -35.43
N GLU A 130 -12.83 -16.04 -34.78
CA GLU A 130 -12.56 -17.38 -35.34
C GLU A 130 -13.86 -18.13 -35.67
N GLU A 131 -14.85 -18.12 -34.75
CA GLU A 131 -16.17 -18.74 -34.97
C GLU A 131 -16.91 -18.09 -36.15
N LEU A 132 -16.87 -16.77 -36.28
CA LEU A 132 -17.45 -16.04 -37.42
C LEU A 132 -16.71 -16.37 -38.72
N ASP A 133 -15.38 -16.35 -38.74
CA ASP A 133 -14.57 -16.69 -39.92
C ASP A 133 -14.85 -18.12 -40.39
N GLN A 134 -14.98 -19.06 -39.45
CA GLN A 134 -15.37 -20.44 -39.76
C GLN A 134 -16.80 -20.52 -40.32
N PHE A 135 -17.75 -19.78 -39.75
CA PHE A 135 -19.12 -19.69 -40.26
C PHE A 135 -19.17 -19.16 -41.71
N TYR A 136 -18.34 -18.14 -42.03
CA TYR A 136 -18.26 -17.59 -43.39
C TYR A 136 -17.55 -18.52 -44.37
N LYS A 137 -16.61 -19.37 -43.92
CA LYS A 137 -15.97 -20.39 -44.76
C LYS A 137 -16.87 -21.60 -45.05
N ASP A 138 -17.72 -21.98 -44.11
CA ASP A 138 -18.62 -23.13 -44.25
C ASP A 138 -19.82 -22.83 -45.17
N LYS A 139 -20.25 -21.56 -45.26
CA LYS A 139 -21.19 -21.11 -46.30
C LYS A 139 -20.45 -20.86 -47.62
N LYS A 140 -20.55 -21.81 -48.56
CA LYS A 140 -20.03 -21.65 -49.93
C LYS A 140 -20.56 -20.38 -50.60
N GLU A 141 -19.69 -19.68 -51.35
CA GLU A 141 -20.07 -18.60 -52.26
C GLU A 141 -21.25 -19.04 -53.14
N GLY A 142 -22.44 -18.47 -52.91
CA GLY A 142 -23.60 -18.74 -53.75
C GLY A 142 -24.98 -18.50 -53.13
N ASP A 143 -25.13 -18.48 -51.80
CA ASP A 143 -26.46 -18.54 -51.17
C ASP A 143 -26.90 -17.24 -50.46
N PHE A 144 -26.29 -16.10 -50.79
CA PHE A 144 -26.49 -14.84 -50.04
C PHE A 144 -27.33 -13.75 -50.73
N ILE A 145 -27.85 -13.98 -51.93
CA ILE A 145 -28.81 -13.05 -52.54
C ILE A 145 -29.93 -13.87 -53.14
N LYS A 146 -31.04 -14.04 -52.40
CA LYS A 146 -32.32 -14.23 -53.08
C LYS A 146 -32.63 -12.90 -53.76
N PRO A 147 -32.81 -12.86 -55.09
CA PRO A 147 -33.21 -11.63 -55.75
C PRO A 147 -34.51 -11.13 -55.09
N ILE A 148 -34.56 -9.84 -54.77
CA ILE A 148 -35.81 -9.21 -54.35
C ILE A 148 -36.70 -9.16 -55.59
N GLU A 149 -37.61 -10.13 -55.73
CA GLU A 149 -38.49 -10.22 -56.91
C GLU A 149 -39.82 -9.50 -56.70
N ASP A 150 -40.23 -9.24 -55.45
CA ASP A 150 -41.52 -8.61 -55.13
C ASP A 150 -41.36 -7.19 -54.56
N LEU A 151 -42.02 -6.24 -55.24
CA LEU A 151 -42.03 -4.79 -54.94
C LEU A 151 -42.58 -4.45 -53.53
N HIS A 152 -43.18 -5.43 -52.84
CA HIS A 152 -43.77 -5.27 -51.50
C HIS A 152 -42.71 -5.28 -50.38
N ASP A 153 -41.59 -6.01 -50.56
CA ASP A 153 -40.56 -6.18 -49.53
C ASP A 153 -39.69 -4.94 -49.33
N ILE A 154 -39.54 -4.12 -50.39
CA ILE A 154 -38.80 -2.85 -50.34
C ILE A 154 -39.53 -1.83 -49.46
N ALA A 155 -40.87 -1.79 -49.53
CA ALA A 155 -41.67 -0.84 -48.77
C ALA A 155 -41.62 -1.12 -47.25
N CYS A 156 -41.58 -2.39 -46.84
CA CYS A 156 -41.44 -2.78 -45.43
C CYS A 156 -40.07 -2.42 -44.85
N LEU A 157 -39.00 -2.59 -45.63
CA LEU A 157 -37.63 -2.25 -45.21
C LEU A 157 -37.42 -0.74 -45.05
N GLU A 158 -38.07 0.07 -45.90
CA GLU A 158 -38.02 1.53 -45.79
C GLU A 158 -38.74 2.07 -44.55
N GLU A 159 -39.79 1.38 -44.07
CA GLU A 159 -40.45 1.72 -42.80
C GLU A 159 -39.66 1.28 -41.56
N GLU A 160 -38.96 0.14 -41.63
CA GLU A 160 -38.10 -0.33 -40.54
C GLU A 160 -36.88 0.57 -40.33
N ILE A 161 -36.20 0.99 -41.41
CA ILE A 161 -35.05 1.91 -41.32
C ILE A 161 -35.46 3.27 -40.73
N ARG A 162 -36.69 3.73 -41.01
CA ARG A 162 -37.23 4.99 -40.48
C ARG A 162 -37.51 4.95 -38.98
N ASN A 163 -37.64 3.75 -38.39
CA ASN A 163 -38.03 3.54 -37.00
C ASN A 163 -36.87 3.07 -36.09
N ILE A 164 -35.63 3.06 -36.57
CA ILE A 164 -34.48 2.69 -35.73
C ILE A 164 -34.15 3.86 -34.79
N PRO A 165 -34.25 3.71 -33.46
CA PRO A 165 -33.83 4.75 -32.53
C PRO A 165 -32.30 4.79 -32.46
N ASP A 166 -31.72 5.98 -32.64
CA ASP A 166 -30.29 6.27 -32.44
C ASP A 166 -29.86 5.92 -31.00
N LYS A 167 -29.36 4.71 -30.79
CA LYS A 167 -28.66 4.31 -29.55
C LYS A 167 -27.16 4.27 -29.79
N LEU A 168 -26.57 5.44 -30.00
CA LEU A 168 -25.13 5.67 -29.86
C LEU A 168 -24.86 6.71 -28.75
N SER A 169 -25.03 6.29 -27.50
CA SER A 169 -24.42 6.85 -26.27
C SER A 169 -25.01 6.02 -25.12
N SER A 170 -24.33 5.59 -24.06
CA SER A 170 -22.99 5.78 -23.53
C SER A 170 -22.79 4.62 -22.55
N ASP A 171 -21.73 3.84 -22.67
CA ASP A 171 -21.31 2.94 -21.58
C ASP A 171 -19.79 2.88 -21.54
N SER A 172 -19.19 4.04 -21.26
CA SER A 172 -17.79 4.22 -20.91
C SER A 172 -17.72 4.82 -19.52
N SER A 173 -17.87 3.97 -18.50
CA SER A 173 -17.41 4.32 -17.16
C SER A 173 -15.91 4.06 -17.11
N ASP A 174 -15.14 5.10 -17.45
CA ASP A 174 -13.70 5.16 -17.23
C ASP A 174 -13.46 5.31 -15.72
N ASP A 175 -13.19 4.20 -15.03
CA ASP A 175 -12.58 4.24 -13.71
C ASP A 175 -11.09 4.54 -13.86
N GLU A 176 -10.74 5.83 -13.77
CA GLU A 176 -9.36 6.31 -13.64
C GLU A 176 -8.69 5.69 -12.40
N CYS A 177 -7.86 4.67 -12.62
CA CYS A 177 -6.91 4.21 -11.62
C CYS A 177 -5.77 5.24 -11.55
N SER A 178 -5.90 6.25 -10.68
CA SER A 178 -4.85 7.23 -10.44
C SER A 178 -3.62 6.54 -9.82
N LEU A 179 -2.63 6.24 -10.66
CA LEU A 179 -1.31 5.81 -10.24
C LEU A 179 -0.59 7.00 -9.56
N ARG A 180 -0.82 7.19 -8.26
CA ARG A 180 0.15 7.92 -7.44
C ARG A 180 1.37 7.01 -7.25
N GLU A 181 2.49 7.42 -7.83
CA GLU A 181 3.82 6.88 -7.56
C GLU A 181 4.21 7.20 -6.12
N SER A 182 3.82 6.33 -5.19
CA SER A 182 4.48 6.24 -3.89
C SER A 182 5.65 5.27 -4.06
N GLY A 183 6.87 5.82 -4.08
CA GLY A 183 8.13 5.08 -4.23
C GLY A 183 8.20 3.88 -3.28
N GLY A 184 7.98 2.69 -3.85
CA GLY A 184 8.06 1.42 -3.14
C GLY A 184 9.49 0.89 -3.16
N THR A 185 10.22 1.10 -2.06
CA THR A 185 11.41 0.28 -1.77
C THR A 185 10.93 -1.16 -1.60
N LYS A 186 11.43 -2.07 -2.45
CA LYS A 186 11.15 -3.52 -2.40
C LYS A 186 11.36 -4.05 -0.98
N ARG A 187 10.27 -4.43 -0.31
CA ARG A 187 10.32 -5.20 0.95
C ARG A 187 10.36 -6.68 0.62
N ASN A 188 11.36 -7.41 1.15
CA ASN A 188 11.39 -8.86 1.14
C ASN A 188 10.37 -9.40 2.16
N LEU A 189 9.17 -9.76 1.68
CA LEU A 189 8.05 -10.24 2.51
C LEU A 189 8.33 -11.59 3.20
N GLU A 190 9.20 -12.43 2.65
CA GLU A 190 9.40 -13.81 3.15
C GLU A 190 10.27 -13.91 4.43
N GLN A 191 11.03 -12.87 4.77
CA GLN A 191 11.91 -12.88 5.94
C GLN A 191 11.24 -12.42 7.24
N ASP A 192 10.09 -11.75 7.17
CA ASP A 192 9.42 -11.16 8.33
C ASP A 192 8.47 -12.15 9.04
N ASP A 193 7.82 -13.07 8.31
CA ASP A 193 6.89 -14.06 8.89
C ASP A 193 7.60 -15.02 9.87
N ASN A 194 8.84 -15.41 9.56
CA ASN A 194 9.63 -16.30 10.43
C ASN A 194 10.21 -15.57 11.65
N ASN A 195 10.50 -14.27 11.54
CA ASN A 195 11.05 -13.46 12.63
C ASN A 195 9.98 -12.91 13.59
N GLN A 196 8.77 -12.62 13.11
CA GLN A 196 7.65 -12.23 13.99
C GLN A 196 7.15 -13.40 14.82
N SER A 197 7.00 -14.59 14.21
CA SER A 197 6.58 -15.81 14.92
C SER A 197 7.58 -16.25 16.00
N THR A 198 8.88 -16.11 15.75
CA THR A 198 9.93 -16.41 16.76
C THR A 198 10.04 -15.33 17.86
N LYS A 199 9.85 -14.04 17.54
CA LYS A 199 9.80 -12.97 18.55
C LYS A 199 8.57 -13.06 19.46
N GLN A 200 7.40 -13.39 18.90
CA GLN A 200 6.17 -13.63 19.69
C GLN A 200 6.29 -14.87 20.58
N LYS A 201 6.90 -15.95 20.07
CA LYS A 201 7.19 -17.13 20.90
C LYS A 201 8.17 -16.82 22.03
N LYS A 202 9.21 -16.00 21.81
CA LYS A 202 10.14 -15.58 22.86
C LYS A 202 9.49 -14.68 23.91
N LEU A 203 8.72 -13.65 23.50
CA LEU A 203 8.00 -12.80 24.46
C LEU A 203 6.96 -13.58 25.28
N ASN A 204 6.23 -14.51 24.66
CA ASN A 204 5.25 -15.33 25.38
C ASN A 204 5.92 -16.33 26.34
N ASN A 205 7.11 -16.84 26.01
CA ASN A 205 7.87 -17.71 26.92
C ASN A 205 8.44 -16.94 28.11
N GLU A 206 8.99 -15.74 27.87
CA GLU A 206 9.52 -14.86 28.93
C GLU A 206 8.40 -14.39 29.88
N ASN A 207 7.22 -14.08 29.35
CA ASN A 207 6.05 -13.68 30.16
C ASN A 207 5.45 -14.85 30.95
N ASN A 208 5.47 -16.08 30.43
CA ASN A 208 5.00 -17.26 31.17
C ASN A 208 5.98 -17.69 32.27
N GLN A 209 7.28 -17.55 32.03
CA GLN A 209 8.31 -17.87 33.02
C GLN A 209 8.27 -16.90 34.22
N PHE A 210 7.90 -15.64 33.99
CA PHE A 210 7.69 -14.64 35.04
C PHE A 210 6.43 -14.88 35.90
N LEU A 211 5.39 -15.54 35.35
CA LEU A 211 4.14 -15.85 36.08
C LEU A 211 4.23 -17.09 36.97
N GLU A 212 5.15 -18.01 36.66
CA GLU A 212 5.41 -19.21 37.48
C GLU A 212 6.37 -18.91 38.66
N GLU A 213 7.15 -17.83 38.59
CA GLU A 213 8.10 -17.43 39.64
C GLU A 213 7.44 -16.67 40.81
N TYR A 214 6.13 -16.39 40.72
CA TYR A 214 5.33 -15.67 41.73
C TYR A 214 4.02 -16.38 42.11
N LYS A 215 4.01 -17.72 42.08
CA LYS A 215 3.05 -18.56 42.81
C LYS A 215 3.75 -19.26 43.97
#